data_AF-A0A2D8VBD5-F1
#
_entry.id   AF-A0A2D8VBD5-F1
#
_cell.length_a   1.000
_cell.length_b   1.000
_cell.length_c   1.000
_cell.angle_alpha   90.00
_cell.angle_beta   90.00
_cell.angle_gamma   90.00
#
_symmetry.space_group_name_H-M   'P 1'
#
loop_
_entity.id
_entity.type
_entity.pdbx_description
1 polymer ?
#
loop_
_entity_poly.entity_id
_entity_poly.type
_entity_poly.pdbx_seq_one_letter_code
_entity_poly.pdbx_strand_id
1 'polypeptide(L)'
;MKLIYCLILLSFSFSQTSTSSLNGFGSYVNRFDASAIGMGDTKFFSGFSDRANFSSSSSFWKSPFSNLIMSIDVHNYSLSDDNLVSNNFKMLSFSFPVGMNKAFSLGMNPLLRSNISISESDYIFIPSQNSPTGNPLAYNTDYSFKGGISEFYLLYSSLITDNFSIGLRWSKLFGTSEYEYLLNLYNISFDSNENISYNFNNTESFSNNQEYSSQKYNFELRYNLKKYEFVFSYSHTSPLEISFTPFFDTLGSLNTEEYLVNDNLFERDFGLKYQLNNNIGLVFENHYYNSFNTYDFLNILNNNIDNIKSNHIGAYFVDYKKSNSEINKSIFKFGFFDKKYDLTGYNISDKGFTLGYGINYFKTKNFLDVSFKFGKKSFSNNIYSDEDYYQIVLSLISGEKWFVNERKK
;
A
#
# COMPACT_ATOMS: atom_id res chain seq x y z
N MET A 1 -20.44 2.27 28.17
CA MET A 1 -21.12 2.87 27.00
C MET A 1 -20.39 4.07 26.35
N LYS A 2 -19.42 4.75 27.00
CA LYS A 2 -18.62 5.81 26.34
C LYS A 2 -17.49 5.34 25.41
N LEU A 3 -17.11 4.05 25.46
CA LEU A 3 -16.08 3.44 24.60
C LEU A 3 -16.60 2.97 23.23
N ILE A 4 -17.93 2.87 23.06
CA ILE A 4 -18.54 2.41 21.81
C ILE A 4 -18.55 3.53 20.75
N TYR A 5 -18.53 4.80 21.16
CA TYR A 5 -18.48 5.93 20.22
C TYR A 5 -17.12 6.09 19.53
N CYS A 6 -16.01 5.62 20.11
CA CYS A 6 -14.70 5.65 19.43
C CYS A 6 -14.55 4.54 18.38
N LEU A 7 -15.29 3.44 18.48
CA LEU A 7 -15.29 2.37 17.48
C LEU A 7 -16.24 2.64 16.30
N ILE A 8 -17.16 3.61 16.45
CA ILE A 8 -18.10 4.03 15.39
C ILE A 8 -17.49 5.08 14.44
N LEU A 9 -16.28 5.60 14.72
CA LEU A 9 -15.51 6.44 13.79
C LEU A 9 -14.89 5.68 12.60
N LEU A 10 -15.11 4.36 12.51
CA LEU A 10 -14.79 3.52 11.35
C LEU A 10 -16.02 3.33 10.44
N SER A 11 -16.89 4.34 10.35
CA SER A 11 -17.98 4.36 9.37
C SER A 11 -17.39 4.32 7.96
N PHE A 12 -17.46 3.13 7.35
CA PHE A 12 -17.07 2.81 5.99
C PHE A 12 -17.62 3.86 5.01
N SER A 13 -16.75 4.77 4.63
CA SER A 13 -16.96 5.71 3.54
C SER A 13 -16.19 5.16 2.34
N PHE A 14 -16.79 5.25 1.16
CA PHE A 14 -16.25 4.80 -0.12
C PHE A 14 -14.75 5.08 -0.23
N SER A 15 -13.97 4.04 -0.50
CA SER A 15 -12.53 4.07 -0.36
C SER A 15 -11.82 4.45 -1.66
N GLN A 16 -11.74 5.75 -1.97
CA GLN A 16 -11.02 6.17 -3.18
C GLN A 16 -9.51 6.32 -2.91
N THR A 17 -8.68 5.68 -3.73
CA THR A 17 -7.21 5.80 -3.72
C THR A 17 -6.75 6.96 -4.60
N SER A 18 -5.49 7.38 -4.47
CA SER A 18 -4.87 8.41 -5.31
C SER A 18 -4.99 8.10 -6.81
N THR A 19 -5.06 9.13 -7.66
CA THR A 19 -5.05 9.01 -9.14
C THR A 19 -3.86 8.24 -9.69
N SER A 20 -2.74 8.18 -8.94
CA SER A 20 -1.62 7.30 -9.28
C SER A 20 -2.01 5.81 -9.37
N SER A 21 -3.10 5.37 -8.74
CA SER A 21 -3.61 3.99 -8.83
C SER A 21 -4.25 3.65 -10.18
N LEU A 22 -4.43 4.62 -11.08
CA LEU A 22 -4.88 4.37 -12.44
C LEU A 22 -3.77 3.81 -13.34
N ASN A 23 -2.51 3.90 -12.92
CA ASN A 23 -1.37 3.44 -13.70
C ASN A 23 -1.02 1.99 -13.36
N GLY A 24 -0.77 1.18 -14.38
CA GLY A 24 -0.46 -0.24 -14.24
C GLY A 24 -1.54 -0.98 -13.42
N PHE A 25 -1.09 -1.85 -12.52
CA PHE A 25 -1.97 -2.58 -11.57
C PHE A 25 -2.31 -1.78 -10.29
N GLY A 26 -2.00 -0.48 -10.26
CA GLY A 26 -2.32 0.42 -9.16
C GLY A 26 -1.17 0.70 -8.19
N SER A 27 -1.52 1.23 -7.02
CA SER A 27 -0.56 1.73 -6.02
C SER A 27 0.15 0.60 -5.29
N TYR A 28 1.49 0.66 -5.28
CA TYR A 28 2.33 -0.31 -4.60
C TYR A 28 2.42 -0.07 -3.08
N VAL A 29 2.14 -1.12 -2.30
CA VAL A 29 2.14 -1.11 -0.82
C VAL A 29 3.24 -2.02 -0.30
N ASN A 30 4.36 -1.42 0.14
CA ASN A 30 5.52 -2.14 0.69
C ASN A 30 5.96 -1.68 2.08
N ARG A 31 5.14 -0.84 2.73
CA ARG A 31 5.41 -0.27 4.07
C ARG A 31 4.16 -0.44 4.92
N PHE A 32 4.30 -1.24 5.98
CA PHE A 32 3.19 -1.68 6.82
C PHE A 32 3.32 -1.24 8.28
N ASP A 33 4.53 -0.97 8.77
CA ASP A 33 4.74 -0.58 10.17
C ASP A 33 4.53 0.93 10.34
N ALA A 34 3.50 1.36 11.06
CA ALA A 34 3.33 2.76 11.45
C ALA A 34 4.57 3.29 12.20
N SER A 35 5.28 2.41 12.90
CA SER A 35 6.53 2.77 13.57
C SER A 35 7.64 3.19 12.61
N ALA A 36 7.74 2.55 11.45
CA ALA A 36 8.73 2.89 10.42
C ALA A 36 8.23 4.08 9.58
N ILE A 37 6.94 4.11 9.28
CA ILE A 37 6.31 5.19 8.51
C ILE A 37 6.48 6.54 9.22
N GLY A 38 6.35 6.59 10.55
CA GLY A 38 6.57 7.81 11.34
C GLY A 38 8.00 8.36 11.31
N MET A 39 8.98 7.62 10.76
CA MET A 39 10.39 8.01 10.63
C MET A 39 10.78 8.27 9.17
N GLY A 40 9.97 9.04 8.45
CA GLY A 40 10.22 9.45 7.07
C GLY A 40 9.76 8.41 6.06
N ASP A 41 8.66 7.70 6.32
CA ASP A 41 8.14 6.65 5.43
C ASP A 41 9.16 5.52 5.16
N THR A 42 9.96 5.17 6.19
CA THR A 42 10.96 4.10 6.11
C THR A 42 10.34 2.70 6.16
N LYS A 43 11.13 1.70 5.79
CA LYS A 43 10.77 0.27 5.74
C LYS A 43 11.47 -0.54 6.83
N PHE A 44 12.76 -0.33 7.08
CA PHE A 44 13.59 -1.28 7.86
C PHE A 44 13.71 -1.02 9.34
N PHE A 45 13.53 0.22 9.78
CA PHE A 45 13.72 0.60 11.17
C PHE A 45 12.40 1.02 11.82
N SER A 46 12.18 0.62 13.07
CA SER A 46 11.03 1.04 13.88
C SER A 46 11.43 2.02 14.99
N GLY A 47 12.74 2.23 15.21
CA GLY A 47 13.29 2.98 16.34
C GLY A 47 13.36 2.16 17.65
N PHE A 48 12.53 1.12 17.79
CA PHE A 48 12.65 0.16 18.88
C PHE A 48 13.75 -0.87 18.60
N SER A 49 14.63 -1.10 19.57
CA SER A 49 15.76 -2.04 19.42
C SER A 49 15.37 -3.51 19.55
N ASP A 50 14.22 -3.80 20.17
CA ASP A 50 13.85 -5.11 20.72
C ASP A 50 12.49 -5.60 20.18
N ARG A 51 12.11 -5.13 19.00
CA ARG A 51 10.82 -5.41 18.35
C ARG A 51 11.03 -5.81 16.89
N ALA A 52 10.16 -6.69 16.41
CA ALA A 52 9.99 -6.96 14.99
C ALA A 52 9.39 -5.74 14.26
N ASN A 53 10.03 -5.30 13.18
CA ASN A 53 9.47 -4.37 12.23
C ASN A 53 8.77 -5.16 11.12
N PHE A 54 7.51 -4.82 10.91
CA PHE A 54 6.58 -5.50 10.02
C PHE A 54 7.03 -5.54 8.57
N SER A 55 7.75 -4.51 8.14
CA SER A 55 8.19 -4.38 6.75
C SER A 55 9.61 -4.91 6.54
N SER A 56 10.22 -5.52 7.57
CA SER A 56 11.62 -5.97 7.57
C SER A 56 11.77 -7.41 8.04
N SER A 57 12.03 -8.30 7.09
CA SER A 57 12.08 -9.74 7.30
C SER A 57 13.16 -10.17 8.30
N SER A 58 14.31 -9.51 8.31
CA SER A 58 15.45 -9.83 9.18
C SER A 58 15.27 -9.36 10.63
N SER A 59 14.16 -8.70 10.96
CA SER A 59 13.92 -8.14 12.30
C SER A 59 13.04 -9.02 13.19
N PHE A 60 12.35 -10.02 12.63
CA PHE A 60 11.34 -10.80 13.35
C PHE A 60 11.91 -11.62 14.51
N TRP A 61 13.16 -12.09 14.40
CA TRP A 61 13.82 -12.84 15.47
C TRP A 61 14.00 -12.03 16.78
N LYS A 62 13.92 -10.68 16.72
CA LYS A 62 14.09 -9.79 17.88
C LYS A 62 13.01 -9.98 18.95
N SER A 63 11.85 -10.56 18.59
CA SER A 63 10.78 -10.85 19.55
C SER A 63 10.81 -12.32 19.99
N PRO A 64 10.98 -12.62 21.29
CA PRO A 64 10.84 -13.98 21.81
C PRO A 64 9.38 -14.36 22.13
N PHE A 65 8.40 -13.61 21.65
CA PHE A 65 6.97 -13.80 21.93
C PHE A 65 6.24 -14.22 20.67
N SER A 66 5.15 -14.95 20.84
CA SER A 66 4.14 -15.11 19.81
C SER A 66 3.38 -13.80 19.67
N ASN A 67 3.46 -13.15 18.51
CA ASN A 67 2.84 -11.84 18.30
C ASN A 67 1.77 -11.90 17.23
N LEU A 68 0.58 -11.40 17.58
CA LEU A 68 -0.42 -10.96 16.63
C LEU A 68 -0.12 -9.51 16.23
N ILE A 69 -0.01 -9.28 14.94
CA ILE A 69 0.43 -8.02 14.33
C ILE A 69 -0.66 -7.54 13.39
N MET A 70 -1.07 -6.28 13.51
CA MET A 70 -2.06 -5.67 12.61
C MET A 70 -1.64 -4.24 12.25
N SER A 71 -1.88 -3.84 11.01
CA SER A 71 -1.84 -2.43 10.61
C SER A 71 -2.96 -2.05 9.66
N ILE A 72 -3.48 -0.85 9.87
CA ILE A 72 -4.50 -0.19 9.06
C ILE A 72 -4.07 1.25 8.79
N ASP A 73 -4.62 1.86 7.76
CA ASP A 73 -4.46 3.28 7.50
C ASP A 73 -5.75 3.95 7.03
N VAL A 74 -5.79 5.26 7.21
CA VAL A 74 -6.78 6.17 6.64
C VAL A 74 -6.01 7.21 5.84
N HIS A 75 -6.41 7.44 4.60
CA HIS A 75 -5.85 8.50 3.77
C HIS A 75 -6.94 9.45 3.27
N ASN A 76 -6.50 10.65 2.93
CA ASN A 76 -7.28 11.64 2.22
C ASN A 76 -6.36 12.30 1.19
N TYR A 77 -6.74 12.25 -0.07
CA TYR A 77 -6.11 12.99 -1.16
C TYR A 77 -7.05 14.10 -1.60
N SER A 78 -6.59 15.34 -1.60
CA SER A 78 -7.30 16.47 -2.19
C SER A 78 -6.82 16.67 -3.62
N LEU A 79 -7.73 16.55 -4.58
CA LEU A 79 -7.51 16.72 -6.01
C LEU A 79 -8.44 17.85 -6.49
N SER A 80 -7.89 19.03 -6.80
CA SER A 80 -8.70 20.21 -7.12
C SER A 80 -9.80 20.47 -6.07
N ASP A 81 -11.08 20.33 -6.43
CA ASP A 81 -12.23 20.52 -5.53
C ASP A 81 -12.74 19.22 -4.87
N ASP A 82 -12.17 18.06 -5.23
CA ASP A 82 -12.59 16.74 -4.73
C ASP A 82 -11.65 16.20 -3.64
N ASN A 83 -12.23 15.39 -2.75
CA ASN A 83 -11.49 14.67 -1.69
C ASN A 83 -11.70 13.16 -1.81
N LEU A 84 -10.60 12.44 -2.05
CA LEU A 84 -10.55 10.99 -2.11
C LEU A 84 -10.16 10.43 -0.75
N VAL A 85 -11.15 10.04 0.04
CA VAL A 85 -10.95 9.45 1.37
C VAL A 85 -10.96 7.94 1.28
N SER A 86 -10.09 7.26 2.02
CA SER A 86 -10.19 5.80 2.16
C SER A 86 -9.70 5.29 3.50
N ASN A 87 -10.25 4.14 3.89
CA ASN A 87 -9.73 3.29 4.95
C ASN A 87 -9.21 1.99 4.34
N ASN A 88 -7.99 1.61 4.73
CA ASN A 88 -7.28 0.51 4.14
C ASN A 88 -6.71 -0.40 5.23
N PHE A 89 -6.91 -1.69 5.04
CA PHE A 89 -6.11 -2.70 5.71
C PHE A 89 -4.71 -2.74 5.08
N LYS A 90 -3.65 -2.74 5.91
CA LYS A 90 -2.26 -2.86 5.45
C LYS A 90 -1.69 -4.24 5.67
N MET A 91 -1.86 -4.83 6.86
CA MET A 91 -1.28 -6.13 7.17
C MET A 91 -1.92 -6.80 8.38
N LEU A 92 -1.97 -8.14 8.34
CA LEU A 92 -2.25 -9.02 9.48
C LEU A 92 -1.21 -10.12 9.46
N SER A 93 -0.61 -10.38 10.61
CA SER A 93 0.42 -11.40 10.71
C SER A 93 0.40 -12.05 12.08
N PHE A 94 0.72 -13.33 12.10
CA PHE A 94 1.03 -14.06 13.30
C PHE A 94 2.49 -14.52 13.24
N SER A 95 3.28 -14.14 14.23
CA SER A 95 4.68 -14.49 14.37
C SER A 95 4.91 -15.26 15.65
N PHE A 96 5.85 -16.20 15.66
CA PHE A 96 6.19 -16.96 16.86
C PHE A 96 7.65 -17.40 16.84
N PRO A 97 8.30 -17.51 18.02
CA PRO A 97 9.65 -18.01 18.12
C PRO A 97 9.66 -19.52 17.82
N VAL A 98 10.65 -19.96 17.06
CA VAL A 98 10.90 -21.41 16.77
C VAL A 98 12.21 -21.90 17.36
N GLY A 99 12.94 -21.02 18.04
CA GLY A 99 14.19 -21.29 18.72
C GLY A 99 14.79 -20.02 19.29
N MET A 100 15.94 -20.14 19.95
CA MET A 100 16.67 -18.97 20.42
C MET A 100 17.09 -18.10 19.22
N ASN A 101 16.69 -16.83 19.24
CA ASN A 101 16.94 -15.85 18.18
C ASN A 101 16.47 -16.31 16.79
N LYS A 102 15.37 -17.07 16.74
CA LYS A 102 14.73 -17.55 15.51
C LYS A 102 13.23 -17.36 15.59
N ALA A 103 12.63 -16.84 14.54
CA ALA A 103 11.20 -16.64 14.45
C ALA A 103 10.67 -17.12 13.10
N PHE A 104 9.44 -17.64 13.14
CA PHE A 104 8.62 -17.87 11.96
C PHE A 104 7.43 -16.93 11.99
N SER A 105 6.97 -16.51 10.81
CA SER A 105 5.79 -15.66 10.68
C SER A 105 5.00 -16.05 9.46
N LEU A 106 3.68 -15.97 9.57
CA LEU A 106 2.76 -16.08 8.47
C LEU A 106 1.79 -14.91 8.51
N GLY A 107 1.38 -14.42 7.35
CA GLY A 107 0.53 -13.24 7.29
C GLY A 107 0.05 -12.94 5.89
N MET A 108 -0.72 -11.87 5.81
CA MET A 108 -1.31 -11.40 4.57
C MET A 108 -1.30 -9.87 4.52
N ASN A 109 -0.99 -9.33 3.35
CA ASN A 109 -1.04 -7.90 3.08
C ASN A 109 -1.38 -7.64 1.60
N PRO A 110 -2.11 -6.56 1.30
CA PRO A 110 -2.19 -6.05 -0.06
C PRO A 110 -0.80 -5.65 -0.57
N LEU A 111 -0.56 -5.86 -1.87
CA LEU A 111 0.68 -5.50 -2.57
C LEU A 111 0.46 -4.37 -3.57
N LEU A 112 -0.57 -4.52 -4.41
CA LEU A 112 -1.00 -3.55 -5.40
C LEU A 112 -2.49 -3.29 -5.18
N ARG A 113 -2.91 -2.03 -5.23
CA ARG A 113 -4.31 -1.64 -5.02
C ARG A 113 -4.73 -0.58 -6.01
N SER A 114 -5.91 -0.80 -6.59
CA SER A 114 -6.67 0.23 -7.28
C SER A 114 -8.08 0.26 -6.70
N ASN A 115 -8.51 1.44 -6.25
CA ASN A 115 -9.91 1.69 -5.95
C ASN A 115 -10.23 3.14 -6.28
N ILE A 116 -10.63 3.39 -7.51
CA ILE A 116 -10.88 4.75 -8.00
C ILE A 116 -12.03 4.74 -9.00
N SER A 117 -12.88 5.76 -8.91
CA SER A 117 -13.98 5.96 -9.83
C SER A 117 -13.85 7.34 -10.46
N ILE A 118 -14.06 7.43 -11.76
CA ILE A 118 -13.96 8.65 -12.55
C ILE A 118 -15.26 8.81 -13.32
N SER A 119 -15.82 10.01 -13.29
CA SER A 119 -16.99 10.36 -14.08
C SER A 119 -16.68 11.54 -14.98
N GLU A 120 -16.97 11.41 -16.27
CA GLU A 120 -16.85 12.52 -17.22
C GLU A 120 -18.09 13.41 -17.13
N SER A 121 -17.88 14.71 -16.84
CA SER A 121 -18.96 15.70 -16.82
C SER A 121 -19.40 16.16 -18.21
N ASP A 122 -18.48 16.10 -19.18
CA ASP A 122 -18.67 16.67 -20.50
C ASP A 122 -19.33 15.67 -21.44
N TYR A 123 -20.31 16.14 -22.22
CA TYR A 123 -21.00 15.33 -23.21
C TYR A 123 -20.29 15.38 -24.56
N ILE A 124 -20.05 14.22 -25.15
CA ILE A 124 -19.59 14.08 -26.54
C ILE A 124 -20.82 13.96 -27.45
N PHE A 125 -20.93 14.90 -28.39
CA PHE A 125 -22.05 14.98 -29.33
C PHE A 125 -21.85 14.09 -30.56
N ILE A 126 -22.86 13.29 -30.88
CA ILE A 126 -22.97 12.50 -32.10
C ILE A 126 -24.07 13.12 -32.99
N PRO A 127 -23.72 13.75 -34.13
CA PRO A 127 -24.72 14.32 -35.03
C PRO A 127 -25.61 13.23 -35.64
N SER A 128 -26.83 13.61 -36.02
CA SER A 128 -27.83 12.71 -36.63
C SER A 128 -27.30 11.89 -37.81
N GLN A 129 -26.44 12.48 -38.64
CA GLN A 129 -25.82 11.82 -39.80
C GLN A 129 -24.95 10.62 -39.41
N ASN A 130 -24.36 10.64 -38.21
CA ASN A 130 -23.46 9.60 -37.71
C ASN A 130 -24.14 8.71 -36.66
N SER A 131 -25.40 9.01 -36.30
CA SER A 131 -26.12 8.30 -35.26
C SER A 131 -26.77 7.02 -35.81
N PRO A 132 -26.63 5.86 -35.13
CA PRO A 132 -27.31 4.63 -35.51
C PRO A 132 -28.84 4.74 -35.52
N THR A 133 -29.41 5.70 -34.79
CA THR A 133 -30.85 5.93 -34.69
C THR A 133 -31.37 6.97 -35.69
N GLY A 134 -30.48 7.65 -36.43
CA GLY A 134 -30.81 8.79 -37.28
C GLY A 134 -31.13 10.09 -36.53
N ASN A 135 -31.18 10.05 -35.19
CA ASN A 135 -31.39 11.23 -34.32
C ASN A 135 -30.07 11.61 -33.62
N PRO A 136 -29.80 12.89 -33.33
CA PRO A 136 -28.59 13.28 -32.61
C PRO A 136 -28.56 12.66 -31.21
N LEU A 137 -27.38 12.21 -30.79
CA LEU A 137 -27.14 11.58 -29.49
C LEU A 137 -26.00 12.29 -28.77
N ALA A 138 -25.96 12.18 -27.46
CA ALA A 138 -24.80 12.53 -26.65
C ALA A 138 -24.39 11.35 -25.81
N TYR A 139 -23.13 11.30 -25.40
CA TYR A 139 -22.69 10.35 -24.39
C TYR A 139 -21.62 10.96 -23.49
N ASN A 140 -21.51 10.41 -22.30
CA ASN A 140 -20.32 10.53 -21.44
C ASN A 140 -19.95 9.14 -20.93
N THR A 141 -18.77 9.02 -20.34
CA THR A 141 -18.31 7.75 -19.78
C THR A 141 -17.97 7.86 -18.30
N ASP A 142 -18.27 6.80 -17.56
CA ASP A 142 -17.79 6.60 -16.20
C ASP A 142 -16.91 5.35 -16.14
N TYR A 143 -15.90 5.40 -15.29
CA TYR A 143 -14.93 4.33 -15.10
C TYR A 143 -14.83 3.98 -13.62
N SER A 144 -14.74 2.70 -13.30
CA SER A 144 -14.56 2.22 -11.93
C SER A 144 -13.51 1.10 -11.92
N PHE A 145 -12.42 1.33 -11.20
CA PHE A 145 -11.33 0.37 -11.04
C PHE A 145 -11.29 -0.08 -9.60
N LYS A 146 -11.46 -1.38 -9.36
CA LYS A 146 -11.47 -1.94 -8.00
C LYS A 146 -10.63 -3.20 -7.92
N GLY A 147 -9.97 -3.39 -6.79
CA GLY A 147 -9.22 -4.61 -6.47
C GLY A 147 -7.70 -4.44 -6.54
N GLY A 148 -7.00 -5.52 -6.90
CA GLY A 148 -5.55 -5.56 -7.02
C GLY A 148 -4.95 -6.88 -6.54
N ILE A 149 -3.66 -6.86 -6.23
CA ILE A 149 -2.87 -8.04 -5.88
C ILE A 149 -2.54 -8.01 -4.39
N SER A 150 -2.75 -9.11 -3.71
CA SER A 150 -2.37 -9.36 -2.32
C SER A 150 -1.31 -10.45 -2.22
N GLU A 151 -0.63 -10.50 -1.09
CA GLU A 151 0.34 -11.53 -0.76
C GLU A 151 -0.12 -12.29 0.48
N PHE A 152 -0.10 -13.61 0.40
CA PHE A 152 0.02 -14.47 1.58
C PHE A 152 1.49 -14.85 1.71
N TYR A 153 2.08 -14.70 2.90
CA TYR A 153 3.50 -14.92 3.08
C TYR A 153 3.83 -15.88 4.22
N LEU A 154 4.96 -16.55 4.05
CA LEU A 154 5.71 -17.26 5.08
C LEU A 154 7.08 -16.60 5.21
N LEU A 155 7.51 -16.38 6.44
CA LEU A 155 8.74 -15.67 6.75
C LEU A 155 9.50 -16.41 7.83
N TYR A 156 10.80 -16.60 7.59
CA TYR A 156 11.76 -17.09 8.58
C TYR A 156 12.79 -16.01 8.85
N SER A 157 13.12 -15.80 10.12
CA SER A 157 14.07 -14.80 10.58
C SER A 157 15.00 -15.39 11.62
N SER A 158 16.30 -15.12 11.51
CA SER A 158 17.31 -15.67 12.43
C SER A 158 18.45 -14.69 12.67
N LEU A 159 18.88 -14.57 13.91
CA LEU A 159 20.23 -14.11 14.23
C LEU A 159 21.19 -15.28 13.99
N ILE A 160 22.21 -15.07 13.16
CA ILE A 160 23.19 -16.09 12.78
C ILE A 160 24.47 -15.94 13.61
N THR A 161 24.91 -14.70 13.80
CA THR A 161 25.99 -14.32 14.72
C THR A 161 25.53 -13.12 15.54
N ASP A 162 26.26 -12.74 16.60
CA ASP A 162 25.88 -11.61 17.46
C ASP A 162 25.59 -10.30 16.70
N ASN A 163 26.19 -10.14 15.52
CA ASN A 163 26.08 -8.94 14.70
C ASN A 163 25.33 -9.16 13.39
N PHE A 164 24.99 -10.38 13.00
CA PHE A 164 24.44 -10.67 11.66
C PHE A 164 23.15 -11.47 11.73
N SER A 165 22.11 -10.97 11.09
CA SER A 165 20.81 -11.63 10.99
C SER A 165 20.28 -11.64 9.57
N ILE A 166 19.46 -12.64 9.28
CA ILE A 166 18.85 -12.86 7.98
C ILE A 166 17.33 -12.94 8.08
N GLY A 167 16.65 -12.56 7.00
CA GLY A 167 15.23 -12.76 6.78
C GLY A 167 15.00 -13.41 5.42
N LEU A 168 14.20 -14.47 5.39
CA LEU A 168 13.73 -15.13 4.19
C LEU A 168 12.22 -15.04 4.18
N ARG A 169 11.64 -14.49 3.11
CA ARG A 169 10.20 -14.42 2.94
C ARG A 169 9.83 -15.00 1.58
N TRP A 170 8.93 -15.97 1.60
CA TRP A 170 8.24 -16.47 0.41
C TRP A 170 6.81 -16.00 0.45
N SER A 171 6.23 -15.68 -0.70
CA SER A 171 4.85 -15.24 -0.77
C SER A 171 4.15 -15.78 -2.01
N LYS A 172 2.92 -16.25 -1.84
CA LYS A 172 1.99 -16.50 -2.95
C LYS A 172 1.25 -15.19 -3.22
N LEU A 173 1.36 -14.70 -4.45
CA LEU A 173 0.60 -13.55 -4.93
C LEU A 173 -0.73 -14.04 -5.48
N PHE A 174 -1.80 -13.37 -5.07
CA PHE A 174 -3.16 -13.67 -5.51
C PHE A 174 -4.03 -12.42 -5.39
N GLY A 175 -5.14 -12.37 -6.13
CA GLY A 175 -6.11 -11.30 -6.00
C GLY A 175 -6.97 -11.21 -7.24
N THR A 176 -7.90 -10.26 -7.21
CA THR A 176 -8.77 -9.97 -8.35
C THR A 176 -8.87 -8.47 -8.55
N SER A 177 -9.14 -8.05 -9.78
CA SER A 177 -9.65 -6.72 -10.05
C SER A 177 -10.81 -6.75 -11.02
N GLU A 178 -11.60 -5.69 -10.95
CA GLU A 178 -12.75 -5.45 -11.80
C GLU A 178 -12.63 -4.03 -12.35
N TYR A 179 -12.56 -3.92 -13.67
CA TYR A 179 -12.54 -2.65 -14.39
C TYR A 179 -13.86 -2.50 -15.12
N GLU A 180 -14.70 -1.62 -14.60
CA GLU A 180 -16.05 -1.35 -15.09
C GLU A 180 -16.06 -0.04 -15.87
N TYR A 181 -16.77 -0.05 -16.99
CA TYR A 181 -16.93 1.03 -17.94
C TYR A 181 -18.41 1.22 -18.19
N LEU A 182 -18.91 2.43 -17.95
CA LEU A 182 -20.29 2.79 -18.17
C LEU A 182 -20.34 3.80 -19.31
N LEU A 183 -21.05 3.46 -20.38
CA LEU A 183 -21.38 4.37 -21.46
C LEU A 183 -22.80 4.87 -21.24
N ASN A 184 -22.96 6.10 -20.75
CA ASN A 184 -24.28 6.68 -20.57
C ASN A 184 -24.68 7.44 -21.84
N LEU A 185 -25.80 7.04 -22.42
CA LEU A 185 -26.32 7.59 -23.67
C LEU A 185 -27.48 8.54 -23.38
N TYR A 186 -27.52 9.64 -24.11
CA TYR A 186 -28.52 10.70 -23.98
C TYR A 186 -29.13 11.00 -25.33
N ASN A 187 -30.45 11.09 -25.36
CA ASN A 187 -31.19 11.66 -26.48
C ASN A 187 -31.07 13.18 -26.44
N ILE A 188 -30.86 13.79 -27.60
CA ILE A 188 -30.73 15.24 -27.71
C ILE A 188 -32.05 15.83 -28.21
N SER A 189 -32.50 16.84 -27.48
CA SER A 189 -33.62 17.69 -27.88
C SER A 189 -33.23 19.16 -27.80
N PHE A 190 -33.93 20.01 -28.54
CA PHE A 190 -33.76 21.45 -28.48
C PHE A 190 -35.00 22.05 -27.84
N ASP A 191 -34.81 22.94 -26.86
CA ASP A 191 -35.91 23.72 -26.31
C ASP A 191 -36.38 24.81 -27.30
N SER A 192 -37.43 25.55 -26.95
CA SER A 192 -37.97 26.63 -27.78
C SER A 192 -36.98 27.78 -28.04
N ASN A 193 -35.88 27.84 -27.29
CA ASN A 193 -34.82 28.84 -27.39
C ASN A 193 -33.55 28.25 -28.06
N GLU A 194 -33.64 27.07 -28.67
CA GLU A 194 -32.54 26.34 -29.31
C GLU A 194 -31.43 25.89 -28.35
N ASN A 195 -31.68 25.85 -27.04
CA ASN A 195 -30.72 25.27 -26.10
C ASN A 195 -30.77 23.74 -26.18
N ILE A 196 -29.59 23.13 -26.08
CA ILE A 196 -29.45 21.68 -26.05
C ILE A 196 -29.94 21.15 -24.71
N SER A 197 -30.86 20.19 -24.77
CA SER A 197 -31.34 19.42 -23.63
C SER A 197 -30.96 17.94 -23.80
N TYR A 198 -30.30 17.39 -22.78
CA TYR A 198 -29.84 16.01 -22.73
C TYR A 198 -30.83 15.18 -21.89
N ASN A 199 -31.52 14.25 -22.54
CA ASN A 199 -32.44 13.33 -21.88
C ASN A 199 -31.79 11.95 -21.78
N PHE A 200 -31.60 11.44 -20.56
CA PHE A 200 -31.02 10.11 -20.35
C PHE A 200 -31.82 9.04 -21.11
N ASN A 201 -31.11 8.18 -21.84
CA ASN A 201 -31.68 7.10 -22.64
C ASN A 201 -31.42 5.75 -21.96
N ASN A 202 -30.15 5.34 -21.92
CA ASN A 202 -29.71 4.07 -21.37
C ASN A 202 -28.24 4.16 -20.94
N THR A 203 -27.81 3.20 -20.12
CA THR A 203 -26.41 2.94 -19.82
C THR A 203 -26.07 1.55 -20.33
N GLU A 204 -24.98 1.45 -21.07
CA GLU A 204 -24.36 0.16 -21.39
C GLU A 204 -23.15 -0.04 -20.48
N SER A 205 -23.07 -1.18 -19.79
CA SER A 205 -21.89 -1.52 -19.01
C SER A 205 -21.04 -2.60 -19.66
N PHE A 206 -19.74 -2.42 -19.51
CA PHE A 206 -18.72 -3.39 -19.86
C PHE A 206 -17.82 -3.55 -18.64
N SER A 207 -17.56 -4.79 -18.21
CA SER A 207 -16.64 -5.05 -17.11
C SER A 207 -15.62 -6.12 -17.47
N ASN A 208 -14.39 -5.87 -17.06
CA ASN A 208 -13.28 -6.79 -17.20
C ASN A 208 -12.88 -7.31 -15.83
N ASN A 209 -13.07 -8.62 -15.62
CA ASN A 209 -12.65 -9.30 -14.41
C ASN A 209 -11.28 -9.94 -14.64
N GLN A 210 -10.34 -9.66 -13.75
CA GLN A 210 -9.01 -10.26 -13.77
C GLN A 210 -8.76 -11.04 -12.48
N GLU A 211 -8.18 -12.23 -12.61
CA GLU A 211 -7.64 -13.00 -11.50
C GLU A 211 -6.12 -13.09 -11.64
N TYR A 212 -5.41 -12.94 -10.52
CA TYR A 212 -3.96 -12.83 -10.49
C TYR A 212 -3.31 -14.01 -9.77
N SER A 213 -2.21 -14.53 -10.32
CA SER A 213 -1.40 -15.57 -9.67
C SER A 213 0.10 -15.35 -9.93
N SER A 214 0.90 -15.31 -8.87
CA SER A 214 2.37 -15.32 -9.00
C SER A 214 3.03 -15.76 -7.69
N GLN A 215 4.36 -15.75 -7.63
CA GLN A 215 5.15 -15.99 -6.43
C GLN A 215 6.15 -14.84 -6.23
N LYS A 216 6.47 -14.54 -4.97
CA LYS A 216 7.49 -13.54 -4.59
C LYS A 216 8.46 -14.13 -3.59
N TYR A 217 9.74 -13.78 -3.75
CA TYR A 217 10.82 -14.17 -2.88
C TYR A 217 11.53 -12.92 -2.39
N ASN A 218 11.78 -12.83 -1.08
CA ASN A 218 12.54 -11.76 -0.46
C ASN A 218 13.65 -12.34 0.41
N PHE A 219 14.85 -11.78 0.23
CA PHE A 219 16.03 -12.05 1.03
C PHE A 219 16.53 -10.75 1.64
N GLU A 220 16.68 -10.74 2.97
CA GLU A 220 17.11 -9.57 3.71
C GLU A 220 18.28 -9.91 4.64
N LEU A 221 19.30 -9.06 4.59
CA LEU A 221 20.48 -9.12 5.43
C LEU A 221 20.52 -7.92 6.35
N ARG A 222 20.85 -8.15 7.62
CA ARG A 222 21.00 -7.08 8.62
C ARG A 222 22.26 -7.28 9.42
N TYR A 223 23.06 -6.22 9.50
CA TYR A 223 24.35 -6.20 10.18
C TYR A 223 24.40 -5.09 11.23
N ASN A 224 24.65 -5.48 12.48
CA ASN A 224 24.67 -4.61 13.66
C ASN A 224 26.11 -4.37 14.13
N LEU A 225 26.46 -3.10 14.25
CA LEU A 225 27.64 -2.60 14.96
C LEU A 225 27.18 -1.80 16.17
N LYS A 226 28.11 -1.42 17.07
CA LYS A 226 27.78 -0.69 18.30
C LYS A 226 26.91 0.55 18.11
N LYS A 227 27.16 1.33 17.06
CA LYS A 227 26.41 2.56 16.73
C LYS A 227 25.71 2.52 15.38
N TYR A 228 25.96 1.52 14.55
CA TYR A 228 25.47 1.47 13.18
C TYR A 228 24.70 0.17 12.95
N GLU A 229 23.59 0.23 12.22
CA GLU A 229 22.89 -0.96 11.76
C GLU A 229 22.60 -0.79 10.26
N PHE A 230 23.02 -1.77 9.48
CA PHE A 230 22.87 -1.81 8.03
C PHE A 230 21.84 -2.86 7.64
N VAL A 231 21.04 -2.57 6.63
CA VAL A 231 20.06 -3.51 6.06
C VAL A 231 20.17 -3.49 4.55
N PHE A 232 20.22 -4.67 3.95
CA PHE A 232 20.13 -4.87 2.51
C PHE A 232 18.97 -5.82 2.24
N SER A 233 18.07 -5.45 1.34
CA SER A 233 16.92 -6.29 0.98
C SER A 233 16.81 -6.41 -0.53
N TYR A 234 16.58 -7.63 -0.99
CA TYR A 234 16.29 -7.94 -2.39
C TYR A 234 14.99 -8.74 -2.47
N SER A 235 14.07 -8.30 -3.33
CA SER A 235 12.86 -9.04 -3.65
C SER A 235 12.75 -9.25 -5.16
N HIS A 236 12.15 -10.35 -5.57
CA HIS A 236 11.79 -10.61 -6.96
C HIS A 236 10.54 -11.49 -7.05
N THR A 237 9.75 -11.30 -8.10
CA THR A 237 8.59 -12.17 -8.41
C THR A 237 8.89 -13.12 -9.55
N SER A 238 8.14 -14.20 -9.61
CA SER A 238 7.95 -14.94 -10.86
C SER A 238 7.07 -14.12 -11.83
N PRO A 239 6.92 -14.56 -13.09
CA PRO A 239 5.93 -13.99 -13.99
C PRO A 239 4.53 -13.93 -13.37
N LEU A 240 3.71 -12.99 -13.80
CA LEU A 240 2.33 -12.83 -13.35
C LEU A 240 1.38 -13.49 -14.33
N GLU A 241 0.67 -14.51 -13.86
CA GLU A 241 -0.44 -15.15 -14.56
C GLU A 241 -1.70 -14.32 -14.34
N ILE A 242 -2.44 -14.07 -15.43
CA ILE A 242 -3.68 -13.29 -15.42
C ILE A 242 -4.76 -14.04 -16.17
N SER A 243 -5.82 -14.42 -15.47
CA SER A 243 -7.04 -14.96 -16.08
C SER A 243 -8.00 -13.80 -16.29
N PHE A 244 -8.33 -13.51 -17.55
CA PHE A 244 -9.12 -12.35 -17.96
C PHE A 244 -10.49 -12.80 -18.48
N THR A 245 -11.57 -12.32 -17.88
CA THR A 245 -12.94 -12.65 -18.28
C THR A 245 -13.73 -11.36 -18.54
N PRO A 246 -14.03 -11.03 -19.81
CA PRO A 246 -14.87 -9.89 -20.14
C PRO A 246 -16.35 -10.21 -19.91
N PHE A 247 -17.10 -9.20 -19.50
CA PHE A 247 -18.53 -9.25 -19.26
C PHE A 247 -19.20 -8.04 -19.92
N PHE A 248 -20.32 -8.30 -20.60
CA PHE A 248 -21.17 -7.29 -21.20
C PHE A 248 -22.59 -7.50 -20.71
N ASP A 249 -23.32 -6.44 -20.34
CA ASP A 249 -24.71 -6.58 -19.87
C ASP A 249 -25.61 -7.33 -20.86
N THR A 250 -25.39 -7.11 -22.16
CA THR A 250 -26.20 -7.72 -23.22
C THR A 250 -25.84 -9.17 -23.53
N LEU A 251 -24.60 -9.60 -23.26
CA LEU A 251 -24.07 -10.91 -23.66
C LEU A 251 -23.74 -11.84 -22.48
N GLY A 252 -23.65 -11.29 -21.27
CA GLY A 252 -23.11 -11.98 -20.10
C GLY A 252 -21.58 -12.13 -20.14
N SER A 253 -21.07 -13.05 -19.32
CA SER A 253 -19.64 -13.39 -19.30
C SER A 253 -19.24 -14.11 -20.58
N LEU A 254 -18.16 -13.66 -21.21
CA LEU A 254 -17.53 -14.33 -22.33
C LEU A 254 -16.47 -15.34 -21.85
N ASN A 255 -15.77 -15.97 -22.79
CA ASN A 255 -14.71 -16.92 -22.50
C ASN A 255 -13.54 -16.24 -21.77
N THR A 256 -13.00 -16.95 -20.78
CA THR A 256 -11.78 -16.55 -20.08
C THR A 256 -10.55 -16.77 -20.96
N GLU A 257 -9.66 -15.77 -20.98
CA GLU A 257 -8.38 -15.80 -21.67
C GLU A 257 -7.24 -15.75 -20.65
N GLU A 258 -6.15 -16.47 -20.91
CA GLU A 258 -5.00 -16.53 -20.01
C GLU A 258 -3.82 -15.73 -20.58
N TYR A 259 -3.25 -14.85 -19.75
CA TYR A 259 -2.14 -13.99 -20.10
C TYR A 259 -0.98 -14.18 -19.13
N LEU A 260 0.25 -13.96 -19.62
CA LEU A 260 1.47 -14.10 -18.83
C LEU A 260 2.35 -12.87 -18.99
N VAL A 261 2.46 -12.07 -17.92
CA VAL A 261 3.37 -10.93 -17.86
C VAL A 261 4.74 -11.41 -17.41
N ASN A 262 5.71 -11.37 -18.33
CA ASN A 262 7.09 -11.80 -18.07
C ASN A 262 7.95 -10.75 -17.35
N ASP A 263 7.50 -9.50 -17.30
CA ASP A 263 8.20 -8.44 -16.59
C ASP A 263 7.95 -8.58 -15.09
N ASN A 264 8.96 -9.08 -14.40
CA ASN A 264 8.86 -9.38 -12.98
C ASN A 264 9.05 -8.12 -12.12
N LEU A 265 8.29 -8.05 -11.04
CA LEU A 265 8.51 -7.07 -9.99
C LEU A 265 9.78 -7.40 -9.22
N PHE A 266 10.60 -6.39 -8.92
CA PHE A 266 11.76 -6.49 -8.05
C PHE A 266 11.89 -5.29 -7.12
N GLU A 267 12.57 -5.51 -5.99
CA GLU A 267 12.94 -4.47 -5.03
C GLU A 267 14.41 -4.63 -4.67
N ARG A 268 15.14 -3.50 -4.64
CA ARG A 268 16.53 -3.40 -4.20
C ARG A 268 16.63 -2.24 -3.23
N ASP A 269 16.86 -2.58 -1.97
CA ASP A 269 16.73 -1.62 -0.89
C ASP A 269 17.94 -1.64 0.03
N PHE A 270 18.29 -0.46 0.54
CA PHE A 270 19.35 -0.26 1.51
C PHE A 270 18.87 0.60 2.67
N GLY A 271 19.26 0.25 3.88
CA GLY A 271 18.98 1.01 5.09
C GLY A 271 20.20 1.16 5.99
N LEU A 272 20.34 2.35 6.58
CA LEU A 272 21.34 2.70 7.58
C LEU A 272 20.67 3.33 8.79
N LYS A 273 20.95 2.82 9.98
CA LYS A 273 20.62 3.47 11.25
C LYS A 273 21.90 3.87 11.96
N TYR A 274 21.95 5.09 12.48
CA TYR A 274 23.00 5.59 13.35
C TYR A 274 22.43 5.94 14.72
N GLN A 275 22.97 5.32 15.77
CA GLN A 275 22.58 5.56 17.15
C GLN A 275 23.51 6.61 17.79
N LEU A 276 22.98 7.80 18.07
CA LEU A 276 23.71 8.87 18.75
C LEU A 276 23.93 8.52 20.22
N ASN A 277 22.88 8.07 20.89
CA ASN A 277 22.89 7.60 22.28
C ASN A 277 21.75 6.59 22.49
N ASN A 278 21.48 6.17 23.74
CA ASN A 278 20.44 5.18 24.03
C ASN A 278 19.02 5.67 23.68
N ASN A 279 18.81 6.97 23.60
CA ASN A 279 17.51 7.59 23.39
C ASN A 279 17.33 8.08 21.96
N ILE A 280 18.39 8.51 21.28
CA ILE A 280 18.32 9.19 19.98
C ILE A 280 19.01 8.37 18.89
N GLY A 281 18.35 8.25 17.75
CA GLY A 281 18.96 7.73 16.53
C GLY A 281 18.44 8.40 15.27
N LEU A 282 19.22 8.25 14.21
CA LEU A 282 18.93 8.70 12.86
C LEU A 282 18.83 7.48 11.94
N VAL A 283 18.00 7.57 10.92
CA VAL A 283 17.84 6.55 9.89
C VAL A 283 17.92 7.18 8.51
N PHE A 284 18.50 6.46 7.58
CA PHE A 284 18.50 6.75 6.15
C PHE A 284 18.14 5.47 5.41
N GLU A 285 17.25 5.57 4.42
CA GLU A 285 16.94 4.45 3.52
C GLU A 285 16.86 4.92 2.08
N ASN A 286 17.33 4.05 1.18
CA ASN A 286 17.20 4.20 -0.26
C ASN A 286 16.52 2.96 -0.82
N HIS A 287 15.52 3.16 -1.67
CA HIS A 287 14.77 2.10 -2.31
C HIS A 287 14.76 2.29 -3.82
N TYR A 288 14.88 1.18 -4.53
CA TYR A 288 14.74 1.09 -5.97
C TYR A 288 13.89 -0.13 -6.31
N TYR A 289 12.74 0.07 -6.94
CA TYR A 289 11.82 -1.01 -7.27
C TYR A 289 10.99 -0.65 -8.50
N ASN A 290 10.33 -1.64 -9.12
CA ASN A 290 9.38 -1.44 -10.22
C ASN A 290 8.00 -2.01 -9.86
N SER A 291 7.09 -2.02 -10.83
CA SER A 291 5.84 -2.78 -10.79
C SER A 291 5.81 -3.81 -11.93
N PHE A 292 4.74 -4.61 -11.99
CA PHE A 292 4.44 -5.39 -13.19
C PHE A 292 4.00 -4.46 -14.33
N ASN A 293 4.44 -4.76 -15.55
CA ASN A 293 3.95 -4.10 -16.75
C ASN A 293 2.60 -4.72 -17.16
N THR A 294 1.60 -3.89 -17.42
CA THR A 294 0.31 -4.32 -17.94
C THR A 294 0.30 -4.33 -19.45
N TYR A 295 -0.55 -5.17 -20.03
CA TYR A 295 -0.95 -5.04 -21.43
C TYR A 295 -1.85 -3.82 -21.61
N ASP A 296 -1.79 -3.18 -22.78
CA ASP A 296 -2.56 -1.97 -23.10
C ASP A 296 -4.08 -2.14 -22.87
N PHE A 297 -4.64 -3.32 -23.19
CA PHE A 297 -6.07 -3.61 -22.98
C PHE A 297 -6.44 -3.83 -21.49
N LEU A 298 -5.45 -4.05 -20.63
CA LEU A 298 -5.60 -4.13 -19.17
C LEU A 298 -5.23 -2.81 -18.47
N ASN A 299 -4.79 -1.80 -19.20
CA ASN A 299 -4.40 -0.51 -18.64
C ASN A 299 -4.80 0.59 -19.61
N ILE A 300 -5.98 1.16 -19.37
CA ILE A 300 -6.61 2.14 -20.29
C ILE A 300 -5.71 3.34 -20.53
N LEU A 301 -4.95 3.76 -19.51
CA LEU A 301 -4.03 4.89 -19.65
C LEU A 301 -2.75 4.52 -20.40
N ASN A 302 -2.51 3.24 -20.62
CA ASN A 302 -1.32 2.67 -21.21
C ASN A 302 -0.01 3.17 -20.57
N ASN A 303 -0.07 3.43 -19.25
CA ASN A 303 1.05 3.95 -18.47
C ASN A 303 1.53 2.88 -17.50
N ASN A 304 2.70 2.32 -17.78
CA ASN A 304 3.37 1.38 -16.90
C ASN A 304 4.31 2.12 -15.95
N ILE A 305 4.54 1.54 -14.77
CA ILE A 305 5.48 2.08 -13.79
C ILE A 305 6.81 1.36 -13.96
N ASP A 306 7.69 1.94 -14.76
CA ASP A 306 8.98 1.35 -15.12
C ASP A 306 9.88 1.25 -13.89
N ASN A 307 10.02 2.35 -13.14
CA ASN A 307 10.88 2.40 -11.97
C ASN A 307 10.39 3.39 -10.92
N ILE A 308 10.66 3.07 -9.66
CA ILE A 308 10.42 3.92 -8.50
C ILE A 308 11.72 4.04 -7.72
N LYS A 309 12.15 5.28 -7.48
CA LYS A 309 13.31 5.61 -6.65
C LYS A 309 12.84 6.40 -5.45
N SER A 310 13.27 6.03 -4.25
CA SER A 310 12.95 6.83 -3.07
C SER A 310 14.07 6.93 -2.05
N ASN A 311 14.14 8.10 -1.41
CA ASN A 311 15.07 8.42 -0.34
C ASN A 311 14.30 8.83 0.91
N HIS A 312 14.76 8.37 2.06
CA HIS A 312 14.09 8.55 3.33
C HIS A 312 15.09 8.92 4.40
N ILE A 313 14.78 9.93 5.20
CA ILE A 313 15.59 10.32 6.37
C ILE A 313 14.64 10.46 7.55
N GLY A 314 15.00 9.84 8.67
CA GLY A 314 14.21 9.87 9.89
C GLY A 314 15.07 10.04 11.13
N ALA A 315 14.43 10.50 12.19
CA ALA A 315 14.99 10.60 13.52
C ALA A 315 13.98 10.05 14.53
N TYR A 316 14.49 9.52 15.64
CA TYR A 316 13.66 9.07 16.74
C TYR A 316 14.25 9.45 18.09
N PHE A 317 13.36 9.64 19.07
CA PHE A 317 13.67 9.86 20.47
C PHE A 317 12.86 8.89 21.34
N VAL A 318 13.55 8.01 22.06
CA VAL A 318 12.98 7.06 23.01
C VAL A 318 13.02 7.65 24.41
N ASP A 319 11.88 7.66 25.07
CA ASP A 319 11.73 7.99 26.48
C ASP A 319 11.47 6.72 27.27
N TYR A 320 12.44 6.34 28.11
CA TYR A 320 12.35 5.18 28.99
C TYR A 320 11.66 5.59 30.29
N LYS A 321 10.50 4.99 30.56
CA LYS A 321 9.71 5.29 31.75
C LYS A 321 10.23 4.53 32.96
N LYS A 322 9.81 4.98 34.16
CA LYS A 322 10.15 4.34 35.43
C LYS A 322 9.62 2.91 35.49
N SER A 323 10.34 2.03 36.21
CA SER A 323 10.04 0.61 36.35
C SER A 323 8.59 0.27 36.77
N ASN A 324 7.89 1.13 37.51
CA ASN A 324 6.52 0.84 37.98
C ASN A 324 5.40 1.40 37.08
N SER A 325 5.72 1.96 35.91
CA SER A 325 4.70 2.44 34.98
C SER A 325 4.10 1.29 34.15
N GLU A 326 2.81 1.41 33.82
CA GLU A 326 2.16 0.55 32.82
C GLU A 326 2.71 0.77 31.42
N ILE A 327 3.32 1.93 31.14
CA ILE A 327 4.03 2.22 29.90
C ILE A 327 5.52 2.10 30.18
N ASN A 328 6.22 1.19 29.51
CA ASN A 328 7.66 0.98 29.74
C ASN A 328 8.51 2.00 28.99
N LYS A 329 8.09 2.33 27.77
CA LYS A 329 8.77 3.27 26.91
C LYS A 329 7.80 3.89 25.92
N SER A 330 8.04 5.15 25.62
CA SER A 330 7.42 5.87 24.52
C SER A 330 8.49 6.28 23.52
N ILE A 331 8.12 6.46 22.26
CA ILE A 331 9.02 6.90 21.20
C ILE A 331 8.34 7.98 20.38
N PHE A 332 9.06 9.08 20.15
CA PHE A 332 8.69 10.13 19.21
C PHE A 332 9.55 10.00 17.96
N LYS A 333 8.94 10.23 16.80
CA LYS A 333 9.54 9.99 15.49
C LYS A 333 9.21 11.16 14.56
N PHE A 334 10.17 11.49 13.71
CA PHE A 334 10.01 12.49 12.68
C PHE A 334 10.84 12.11 11.46
N GLY A 335 10.43 12.49 10.26
CA GLY A 335 11.26 12.29 9.08
C GLY A 335 10.68 12.89 7.81
N PHE A 336 11.45 12.78 6.74
CA PHE A 336 11.15 13.26 5.40
C PHE A 336 11.37 12.16 4.37
N PHE A 337 10.63 12.23 3.27
CA PHE A 337 10.82 11.35 2.12
C PHE A 337 10.70 12.10 0.80
N ASP A 338 11.37 11.57 -0.21
CA ASP A 338 11.28 11.98 -1.61
C ASP A 338 11.19 10.69 -2.45
N LYS A 339 10.13 10.57 -3.26
CA LYS A 339 9.93 9.47 -4.20
C LYS A 339 9.72 10.02 -5.60
N LYS A 340 10.27 9.30 -6.57
CA LYS A 340 10.09 9.56 -8.00
C LYS A 340 9.61 8.30 -8.68
N TYR A 341 8.49 8.41 -9.37
CA TYR A 341 7.91 7.37 -10.21
C TYR A 341 8.20 7.76 -11.66
N ASP A 342 8.91 6.87 -12.35
CA ASP A 342 9.22 6.95 -13.77
C ASP A 342 8.20 6.06 -14.48
N LEU A 343 7.23 6.67 -15.16
CA LEU A 343 6.22 5.98 -15.95
C LEU A 343 6.54 6.15 -17.44
N THR A 344 6.06 5.22 -18.25
CA THR A 344 6.28 5.23 -19.71
C THR A 344 5.89 6.55 -20.37
N GLY A 345 4.80 7.20 -19.90
CA GLY A 345 4.32 8.47 -20.45
C GLY A 345 4.75 9.74 -19.71
N TYR A 346 5.06 9.67 -18.40
CA TYR A 346 5.32 10.85 -17.58
C TYR A 346 5.95 10.51 -16.21
N ASN A 347 6.31 11.52 -15.43
CA ASN A 347 6.90 11.35 -14.10
C ASN A 347 5.97 11.85 -12.99
N ILE A 348 6.02 11.17 -11.83
CA ILE A 348 5.38 11.63 -10.59
C ILE A 348 6.45 11.87 -9.52
N SER A 349 6.43 13.04 -8.88
CA SER A 349 7.27 13.36 -7.73
C SER A 349 6.40 13.39 -6.46
N ASP A 350 6.67 12.52 -5.50
CA ASP A 350 5.98 12.46 -4.20
C ASP A 350 6.94 12.85 -3.07
N LYS A 351 6.67 13.98 -2.42
CA LYS A 351 7.51 14.52 -1.34
C LYS A 351 6.68 14.78 -0.10
N GLY A 352 7.28 14.61 1.06
CA GLY A 352 6.57 14.87 2.29
C GLY A 352 7.37 14.66 3.56
N PHE A 353 6.65 14.74 4.67
CA PHE A 353 7.18 14.53 6.01
C PHE A 353 6.25 13.66 6.84
N THR A 354 6.77 13.13 7.93
CA THR A 354 6.04 12.23 8.81
C THR A 354 6.30 12.55 10.27
N LEU A 355 5.30 12.32 11.11
CA LEU A 355 5.38 12.33 12.56
C LEU A 355 4.92 10.98 13.09
N GLY A 356 5.53 10.49 14.15
CA GLY A 356 5.11 9.22 14.76
C GLY A 356 5.22 9.23 16.27
N TYR A 357 4.30 8.50 16.89
CA TYR A 357 4.32 8.22 18.31
C TYR A 357 4.08 6.73 18.54
N GLY A 358 4.86 6.12 19.41
CA GLY A 358 4.70 4.70 19.76
C GLY A 358 4.84 4.48 21.25
N ILE A 359 4.12 3.50 21.78
CA ILE A 359 4.23 3.06 23.17
C ILE A 359 4.43 1.56 23.24
N ASN A 360 5.20 1.14 24.25
CA ASN A 360 5.26 -0.24 24.70
C ASN A 360 4.68 -0.31 26.12
N TYR A 361 3.74 -1.21 26.35
CA TYR A 361 2.92 -1.22 27.55
C TYR A 361 2.88 -2.60 28.25
N PHE A 362 2.42 -2.60 29.51
CA PHE A 362 2.26 -3.74 30.42
C PHE A 362 3.50 -4.61 30.68
N LYS A 363 4.71 -4.06 30.56
CA LYS A 363 5.97 -4.86 30.65
C LYS A 363 6.01 -6.06 29.69
N THR A 364 5.16 -6.09 28.66
CA THR A 364 5.10 -7.12 27.63
C THR A 364 5.67 -6.60 26.31
N LYS A 365 5.63 -7.43 25.27
CA LYS A 365 5.92 -7.02 23.88
C LYS A 365 4.66 -6.50 23.19
N ASN A 366 3.78 -5.84 23.93
CA ASN A 366 2.66 -5.14 23.35
C ASN A 366 3.10 -3.75 22.89
N PHE A 367 2.73 -3.39 21.67
CA PHE A 367 3.06 -2.10 21.08
C PHE A 367 1.84 -1.49 20.41
N LEU A 368 1.73 -0.17 20.51
CA LEU A 368 0.78 0.63 19.77
C LEU A 368 1.54 1.79 19.14
N ASP A 369 1.42 1.94 17.82
CA ASP A 369 2.02 3.05 17.09
C ASP A 369 0.99 3.75 16.23
N VAL A 370 1.11 5.08 16.20
CA VAL A 370 0.38 5.96 15.29
C VAL A 370 1.41 6.76 14.51
N SER A 371 1.25 6.84 13.20
CA SER A 371 2.01 7.76 12.35
C SER A 371 1.10 8.63 11.52
N PHE A 372 1.51 9.87 11.37
CA PHE A 372 0.93 10.86 10.48
C PHE A 372 1.93 11.10 9.35
N LYS A 373 1.46 11.01 8.12
CA LYS A 373 2.23 11.29 6.91
C LYS A 373 1.52 12.38 6.15
N PHE A 374 2.27 13.39 5.73
CA PHE A 374 1.78 14.49 4.91
C PHE A 374 2.66 14.58 3.68
N GLY A 375 2.07 14.79 2.51
CA GLY A 375 2.84 14.90 1.29
C GLY A 375 2.08 15.53 0.15
N LYS A 376 2.82 15.72 -0.94
CA LYS A 376 2.33 16.24 -2.20
C LYS A 376 2.87 15.39 -3.34
N LYS A 377 1.99 14.96 -4.23
CA LYS A 377 2.34 14.35 -5.52
C LYS A 377 2.19 15.41 -6.61
N SER A 378 3.28 15.62 -7.35
CA SER A 378 3.27 16.48 -8.53
C SER A 378 3.43 15.65 -9.79
N PHE A 379 2.56 15.90 -10.77
CA PHE A 379 2.50 15.18 -12.03
C PHE A 379 3.16 16.02 -13.11
N SER A 380 4.04 15.42 -13.93
CA SER A 380 4.70 16.16 -15.02
C SER A 380 3.85 16.27 -16.29
N ASN A 381 2.65 15.69 -16.30
CA ASN A 381 1.71 15.75 -17.41
C ASN A 381 0.65 16.84 -17.16
N ASN A 382 -0.14 17.14 -18.19
CA ASN A 382 -1.28 18.07 -18.06
C ASN A 382 -2.60 17.33 -17.83
N ILE A 383 -2.56 16.01 -17.62
CA ILE A 383 -3.75 15.16 -17.49
C ILE A 383 -4.24 15.18 -16.04
N TYR A 384 -3.32 15.14 -15.07
CA TYR A 384 -3.63 15.14 -13.65
C TYR A 384 -3.23 16.45 -12.99
N SER A 385 -4.08 16.93 -12.09
CA SER A 385 -3.70 17.98 -11.15
C SER A 385 -2.83 17.40 -10.03
N ASP A 386 -2.02 18.26 -9.42
CA ASP A 386 -1.25 17.90 -8.24
C ASP A 386 -2.17 17.45 -7.09
N GLU A 387 -1.73 16.46 -6.32
CA GLU A 387 -2.46 15.93 -5.18
C GLU A 387 -1.73 16.25 -3.87
N ASP A 388 -2.39 16.95 -2.96
CA ASP A 388 -1.97 17.02 -1.57
C ASP A 388 -2.64 15.91 -0.76
N TYR A 389 -1.95 15.36 0.23
CA TYR A 389 -2.52 14.28 1.03
C TYR A 389 -2.04 14.25 2.47
N TYR A 390 -2.89 13.66 3.31
CA TYR A 390 -2.50 13.16 4.61
C TYR A 390 -2.91 11.70 4.79
N GLN A 391 -2.11 10.97 5.57
CA GLN A 391 -2.35 9.58 5.92
C GLN A 391 -2.08 9.35 7.40
N ILE A 392 -3.00 8.67 8.07
CA ILE A 392 -2.86 8.20 9.45
C ILE A 392 -2.72 6.69 9.40
N VAL A 393 -1.65 6.15 9.97
CA VAL A 393 -1.41 4.71 10.05
C VAL A 393 -1.40 4.29 11.51
N LEU A 394 -2.13 3.21 11.80
CA LEU A 394 -2.15 2.57 13.10
C LEU A 394 -1.50 1.19 13.00
N SER A 395 -0.66 0.85 13.97
CA SER A 395 -0.08 -0.47 14.11
C SER A 395 -0.23 -0.99 15.54
N LEU A 396 -0.62 -2.25 15.66
CA LEU A 396 -0.77 -2.96 16.92
C LEU A 396 0.11 -4.21 16.91
N ILE A 397 0.79 -4.45 18.02
CA ILE A 397 1.40 -5.74 18.36
C ILE A 397 0.81 -6.20 19.68
N SER A 398 0.26 -7.40 19.70
CA SER A 398 -0.06 -8.12 20.94
C SER A 398 0.85 -9.33 21.05
N GLY A 399 1.73 -9.35 22.06
CA GLY A 399 2.77 -10.35 22.26
C GLY A 399 2.54 -11.17 23.53
N GLU A 400 2.46 -12.49 23.38
CA GLU A 400 2.25 -13.44 24.46
C GLU A 400 3.26 -14.60 24.41
N LYS A 401 3.51 -15.23 25.56
CA LYS A 401 4.36 -16.44 25.62
C LYS A 401 3.48 -17.66 25.48
N TRP A 402 3.38 -18.21 24.27
CA TRP A 402 2.58 -19.42 24.03
C TRP A 402 3.37 -20.71 24.24
N PHE A 403 4.66 -20.71 23.89
CA PHE A 403 5.52 -21.89 23.94
C PHE A 403 6.50 -21.80 25.11
N VAL A 404 5.98 -21.95 26.34
CA VAL A 404 6.81 -21.99 27.56
C VAL A 404 7.13 -23.45 27.88
N ASN A 405 8.41 -23.81 27.85
CA ASN A 405 8.82 -25.14 28.32
C ASN A 405 8.79 -25.12 29.85
N GLU A 406 7.77 -25.71 30.47
CA GLU A 406 7.56 -25.70 31.93
C GLU A 406 8.55 -26.57 32.73
N ARG A 407 9.58 -27.14 32.09
CA ARG A 407 10.60 -27.93 32.79
C ARG A 407 11.65 -27.04 33.45
N LYS A 408 11.29 -26.48 34.60
CA LYS A 408 12.19 -26.23 35.73
C LYS A 408 11.46 -26.54 37.05
N LYS A 409 11.62 -27.78 37.51
CA LYS A 409 11.72 -28.10 38.93
C LYS A 409 12.93 -28.98 39.12
#